data_AF-A0A351MJP1-F1
#
_entry.id   AF-A0A351MJP1-F1
#
_cell.length_a   1.000
_cell.length_b   1.000
_cell.length_c   1.000
_cell.angle_alpha   90.00
_cell.angle_beta   90.00
_cell.angle_gamma   90.00
#
_symmetry.space_group_name_H-M   'P 1'
#
loop_
_entity.id
_entity.type
_entity.pdbx_description
1 polymer ?
#
loop_
_entity_poly.entity_id
_entity_poly.type
_entity_poly.pdbx_seq_one_letter_code
_entity_poly.pdbx_strand_id
1 'polypeptide(L)'
;FARAVRAAFVPLDVERGIARVVARDGASLDFCRPQGADLEADLRRRDFTLNAIACPLGEWLRDAPRWTDPLGGVADLAARRLRVASPDALTADPLRVLRAHRVG
;
A
#
# COMPACT_ATOMS: atom_id res chain seq x y z
N PHE A 1 13.67 -4.37 13.43
CA PHE A 1 13.14 -5.46 12.59
C PHE A 1 14.22 -6.16 11.76
N ALA A 2 14.83 -5.52 10.74
CA ALA A 2 15.79 -6.17 9.82
C ALA A 2 16.90 -7.00 10.49
N ARG A 3 17.50 -6.48 11.58
CA ARG A 3 18.50 -7.21 12.38
C ARG A 3 17.96 -8.52 12.96
N ALA A 4 16.73 -8.53 13.47
CA ALA A 4 16.11 -9.71 14.09
C ALA A 4 15.86 -10.82 13.06
N VAL A 5 15.55 -10.46 11.81
CA VAL A 5 15.32 -11.41 10.70
C VAL A 5 16.57 -11.66 9.84
N ARG A 6 17.75 -11.14 10.24
CA ARG A 6 19.03 -11.27 9.52
C ARG A 6 18.93 -10.89 8.03
N ALA A 7 18.17 -9.83 7.75
CA ALA A 7 17.86 -9.31 6.41
C ALA A 7 18.61 -8.00 6.13
N ALA A 8 18.80 -7.69 4.85
CA ALA A 8 19.37 -6.41 4.42
C ALA A 8 18.37 -5.27 4.60
N PHE A 9 18.83 -4.10 5.04
CA PHE A 9 18.02 -2.88 5.16
C PHE A 9 18.47 -1.87 4.11
N VAL A 10 17.52 -1.45 3.27
CA VAL A 10 17.76 -0.54 2.14
C VAL A 10 16.87 0.69 2.31
N PRO A 11 17.44 1.86 2.66
CA PRO A 11 16.69 3.11 2.61
C PRO A 11 16.27 3.39 1.16
N LEU A 12 14.98 3.65 0.93
CA LEU A 12 14.46 4.02 -0.40
C LEU A 12 14.22 5.53 -0.51
N ASP A 13 13.67 6.13 0.55
CA ASP A 13 13.46 7.56 0.68
C ASP A 13 13.61 7.93 2.16
N VAL A 14 14.75 8.52 2.53
CA VAL A 14 15.06 8.83 3.93
C VAL A 14 14.17 9.94 4.45
N GLU A 15 13.86 10.95 3.63
CA GLU A 15 13.03 12.10 4.02
C GLU A 15 11.60 11.67 4.33
N ARG A 16 11.03 10.79 3.49
CA ARG A 16 9.68 10.24 3.70
C ARG A 16 9.65 9.03 4.63
N GLY A 17 10.81 8.59 5.13
CA GLY A 17 10.92 7.45 6.04
C GLY A 17 10.51 6.12 5.41
N ILE A 18 10.85 5.91 4.14
CA ILE A 18 10.58 4.69 3.39
C ILE A 18 11.84 3.82 3.33
N ALA A 19 11.70 2.57 3.72
CA ALA A 19 12.78 1.60 3.67
C ALA A 19 12.27 0.21 3.25
N ARG A 20 13.13 -0.54 2.58
CA ARG A 20 12.92 -1.93 2.21
C ARG A 20 13.79 -2.84 3.07
N VAL A 21 13.22 -3.95 3.50
CA VAL A 21 13.95 -5.06 4.12
C VAL A 21 13.93 -6.23 3.14
N VAL A 22 15.12 -6.70 2.75
CA VAL A 22 15.28 -7.81 1.79
C VAL A 22 15.77 -9.05 2.54
N ALA A 23 14.90 -10.04 2.63
CA ALA A 23 15.18 -11.34 3.21
C ALA A 23 16.15 -12.14 2.31
N ARG A 24 16.80 -13.15 2.89
CA ARG A 24 17.84 -13.92 2.20
C ARG A 24 17.31 -14.78 1.05
N ASP A 25 16.04 -15.16 1.12
CA ASP A 25 15.32 -15.89 0.09
C ASP A 25 14.81 -14.99 -1.06
N GLY A 26 15.10 -13.70 -0.99
CA GLY A 26 14.68 -12.71 -1.99
C GLY A 26 13.34 -12.05 -1.70
N ALA A 27 12.62 -12.46 -0.65
CA ALA A 27 11.39 -11.78 -0.24
C ALA A 27 11.70 -10.33 0.20
N SER A 28 10.82 -9.39 -0.14
CA SER A 28 11.00 -7.98 0.23
C SER A 28 9.79 -7.47 1.01
N LEU A 29 10.07 -6.71 2.07
CA LEU A 29 9.08 -6.03 2.88
C LEU A 29 9.36 -4.53 2.85
N ASP A 30 8.37 -3.75 2.41
CA ASP A 30 8.45 -2.29 2.42
C ASP A 30 7.80 -1.72 3.68
N PHE A 31 8.51 -0.81 4.32
CA PHE A 31 8.07 -0.07 5.48
C PHE A 31 8.00 1.41 5.12
N CYS A 32 6.85 2.03 5.38
CA CYS A 32 6.65 3.45 5.26
C CYS A 32 5.86 3.96 6.47
N ARG A 33 6.00 5.25 6.76
CA ARG A 33 5.09 5.91 7.69
C ARG A 33 3.75 6.18 6.99
N PRO A 34 2.61 5.99 7.66
CA PRO A 34 1.34 6.50 7.16
C PRO A 34 1.50 7.99 6.89
N GLN A 35 1.03 8.45 5.74
CA GLN A 35 1.01 9.86 5.41
C GLN A 35 -0.37 10.42 5.81
N GLY A 36 -0.43 11.66 6.28
CA GLY A 36 -1.67 12.29 6.79
C GLY A 36 -1.92 12.01 8.27
N ALA A 37 -3.15 12.28 8.73
CA ALA A 37 -3.52 12.23 10.14
C ALA A 37 -3.69 10.81 10.68
N ASP A 38 -4.17 9.88 9.85
CA ASP A 38 -4.45 8.50 10.21
C ASP A 38 -4.38 7.56 8.99
N LEU A 39 -4.64 6.27 9.21
CA LEU A 39 -4.66 5.24 8.17
C LEU A 39 -5.71 5.55 7.09
N GLU A 40 -6.87 6.06 7.46
CA GLU A 40 -7.94 6.34 6.50
C GLU A 40 -7.54 7.47 5.56
N ALA A 41 -6.97 8.55 6.10
CA ALA A 41 -6.39 9.64 5.33
C ALA A 41 -5.28 9.13 4.39
N ASP A 42 -4.46 8.16 4.83
CA ASP A 42 -3.46 7.54 3.97
C ASP A 42 -4.06 6.80 2.78
N LEU A 43 -5.03 5.94 3.03
CA LEU A 43 -5.70 5.15 2.00
C LEU A 43 -6.41 6.03 0.96
N ARG A 44 -7.02 7.14 1.39
CA ARG A 44 -7.72 8.08 0.50
C ARG A 44 -6.80 8.81 -0.49
N ARG A 45 -5.47 8.84 -0.26
CA ARG A 45 -4.49 9.47 -1.17
C ARG A 45 -3.82 8.48 -2.14
N ARG A 46 -4.20 7.21 -2.10
CA ARG A 46 -3.74 6.18 -3.04
C ARG A 46 -4.19 6.51 -4.47
N ASP A 47 -3.66 5.79 -5.45
CA ASP A 47 -4.00 5.95 -6.87
C ASP A 47 -5.40 5.40 -7.19
N PHE A 48 -5.65 4.13 -6.86
CA PHE A 48 -6.90 3.43 -7.15
C PHE A 48 -7.55 2.87 -5.89
N THR A 49 -8.87 2.71 -5.92
CA THR A 49 -9.64 2.16 -4.79
C THR A 49 -9.18 0.76 -4.39
N LEU A 50 -8.87 -0.11 -5.36
CA LEU A 50 -8.32 -1.43 -5.10
C LEU A 50 -6.93 -1.40 -4.40
N ASN A 51 -6.17 -0.31 -4.56
CA ASN A 51 -4.88 -0.10 -3.87
C ASN A 51 -5.04 0.62 -2.53
N ALA A 52 -6.27 0.99 -2.16
CA ALA A 52 -6.66 1.72 -0.96
C ALA A 52 -7.32 0.82 0.09
N ILE A 53 -6.95 -0.45 0.12
CA ILE A 53 -7.41 -1.44 1.08
C ILE A 53 -6.25 -1.76 2.04
N ALA A 54 -6.53 -1.83 3.34
CA ALA A 54 -5.57 -2.28 4.34
C ALA A 54 -6.16 -3.38 5.22
N CYS A 55 -5.29 -4.19 5.81
CA CYS A 55 -5.64 -5.14 6.86
C CYS A 55 -4.58 -5.06 7.96
N PRO A 56 -4.96 -4.93 9.24
CA PRO A 56 -4.03 -5.07 10.34
C PRO A 56 -3.34 -6.44 10.28
N LEU A 57 -2.02 -6.49 10.45
CA LEU A 57 -1.25 -7.75 10.28
C LEU A 57 -1.73 -8.87 11.22
N GLY A 58 -2.17 -8.54 12.44
CA GLY A 58 -2.73 -9.52 13.37
C GLY A 58 -4.09 -10.08 12.93
N GLU A 59 -4.88 -9.29 12.19
CA GLU A 59 -6.16 -9.73 11.61
C GLU A 59 -5.93 -10.53 10.32
N TRP A 60 -4.88 -10.21 9.55
CA TRP A 60 -4.51 -10.93 8.33
C TRP A 60 -4.26 -12.43 8.55
N LEU A 61 -3.79 -12.81 9.74
CA LEU A 61 -3.49 -14.19 10.09
C LEU A 61 -4.71 -14.99 10.58
N ARG A 62 -5.91 -14.39 10.60
CA ARG A 62 -7.17 -15.04 11.00
C ARG A 62 -7.89 -15.61 9.78
N ASP A 63 -8.80 -16.57 10.01
CA ASP A 63 -9.64 -17.16 8.96
C ASP A 63 -10.55 -16.13 8.27
N ALA A 64 -10.97 -15.09 9.00
CA ALA A 64 -11.83 -14.02 8.49
C ALA A 64 -11.20 -12.65 8.82
N PRO A 65 -10.25 -12.17 8.00
CA PRO A 65 -9.57 -10.90 8.24
C PRO A 65 -10.53 -9.72 8.15
N ARG A 66 -10.40 -8.77 9.07
CA ARG A 66 -11.10 -7.48 9.01
C ARG A 66 -10.33 -6.50 8.13
N TRP A 67 -11.01 -5.95 7.14
CA TRP A 67 -10.46 -4.97 6.21
C TRP A 67 -10.81 -3.55 6.60
N THR A 68 -9.87 -2.63 6.38
CA THR A 68 -10.10 -1.19 6.35
C THR A 68 -10.17 -0.78 4.88
N ASP A 69 -11.39 -0.49 4.41
CA ASP A 69 -11.67 -0.15 3.01
C ASP A 69 -12.58 1.09 2.93
N PRO A 70 -12.02 2.30 3.08
CA PRO A 70 -12.80 3.54 3.12
C PRO A 70 -13.35 3.96 1.75
N LEU A 71 -12.89 3.31 0.67
CA LEU A 71 -13.26 3.65 -0.70
C LEU A 71 -14.06 2.56 -1.39
N GLY A 72 -14.29 1.39 -0.80
CA GLY A 72 -15.01 0.29 -1.44
C GLY A 72 -14.18 -0.44 -2.50
N GLY A 73 -12.85 -0.49 -2.34
CA GLY A 73 -11.93 -1.20 -3.21
C GLY A 73 -12.19 -2.70 -3.30
N VAL A 74 -12.68 -3.35 -2.23
CA VAL A 74 -13.02 -4.79 -2.25
C VAL A 74 -14.18 -5.06 -3.21
N ALA A 75 -15.22 -4.21 -3.18
CA ALA A 75 -16.34 -4.30 -4.10
C ALA A 75 -15.92 -4.00 -5.54
N ASP A 76 -15.03 -3.02 -5.73
CA ASP A 76 -14.47 -2.69 -7.04
C ASP A 76 -13.63 -3.85 -7.61
N LEU A 77 -12.85 -4.54 -6.77
CA LEU A 77 -12.09 -5.71 -7.16
C LEU A 77 -13.01 -6.86 -7.59
N ALA A 78 -14.09 -7.12 -6.83
CA ALA A 78 -15.08 -8.14 -7.18
C ALA A 78 -15.79 -7.81 -8.52
N ALA A 79 -16.06 -6.52 -8.76
CA ALA A 79 -16.66 -6.03 -9.99
C ALA A 79 -15.66 -5.83 -11.15
N ARG A 80 -14.36 -6.15 -10.95
CA ARG A 80 -13.27 -5.90 -11.91
C ARG A 80 -13.24 -4.45 -12.43
N ARG A 81 -13.48 -3.49 -11.53
CA ARG A 81 -13.61 -2.07 -11.85
C ARG A 81 -12.39 -1.30 -11.39
N LEU A 82 -11.67 -0.66 -12.32
CA LEU A 82 -10.60 0.26 -11.99
C LEU A 82 -11.18 1.66 -11.71
N ARG A 83 -11.14 2.10 -10.46
CA ARG A 83 -11.64 3.42 -10.06
C ARG A 83 -10.56 4.20 -9.32
N VAL A 84 -10.39 5.47 -9.69
CA VAL A 84 -9.45 6.39 -9.04
C VAL A 84 -9.90 6.69 -7.61
N ALA A 85 -8.97 6.71 -6.66
CA ALA A 85 -9.27 6.91 -5.24
C ALA A 85 -9.60 8.37 -4.89
N SER A 86 -9.01 9.35 -5.57
CA SER A 86 -9.38 10.76 -5.50
C SER A 86 -9.09 11.49 -6.81
N PRO A 87 -9.74 12.62 -7.11
CA PRO A 87 -9.44 13.42 -8.30
C PRO A 87 -7.97 13.83 -8.40
N ASP A 88 -7.32 14.08 -7.26
CA ASP A 88 -5.93 14.53 -7.17
C ASP A 88 -4.91 13.37 -7.14
N ALA A 89 -5.39 12.13 -7.07
CA ALA A 89 -4.53 10.96 -6.87
C ALA A 89 -3.56 10.71 -8.04
N LEU A 90 -3.93 11.13 -9.25
CA LEU A 90 -3.16 10.94 -10.48
C LEU A 90 -2.21 12.10 -10.75
N THR A 91 -2.51 13.30 -10.25
CA THR A 91 -1.67 14.50 -10.41
C THR A 91 -0.56 14.57 -9.35
N ALA A 92 -0.74 13.93 -8.19
CA ALA A 92 0.21 13.97 -7.09
C ALA A 92 1.53 13.22 -7.32
N ASP A 93 1.59 12.28 -8.29
CA ASP A 93 2.82 11.54 -8.62
C ASP A 93 2.75 11.01 -10.06
N PRO A 94 3.54 11.56 -11.01
CA PRO A 94 3.50 11.17 -12.42
C PRO A 94 3.86 9.71 -12.68
N LEU A 95 4.54 9.01 -11.75
CA LEU A 95 4.82 7.58 -11.89
C LEU A 95 3.56 6.71 -11.72
N ARG A 96 2.47 7.25 -11.16
CA ARG A 96 1.20 6.52 -10.98
C ARG A 96 0.47 6.24 -12.29
N VAL A 97 0.70 7.04 -13.33
CA VAL A 97 0.16 6.78 -14.68
C VAL A 97 0.72 5.47 -15.25
N LEU A 98 2.00 5.16 -14.99
CA LEU A 98 2.61 3.89 -15.40
C LEU A 98 2.01 2.69 -14.65
N ARG A 99 1.50 2.87 -13.42
CA ARG A 99 0.80 1.82 -12.70
C ARG A 99 -0.56 1.51 -13.31
N ALA A 100 -1.28 2.51 -13.82
CA ALA A 100 -2.57 2.32 -14.49
C ALA A 100 -2.47 1.34 -15.67
N HIS A 101 -1.42 1.48 -16.48
CA HIS A 101 -1.15 0.61 -17.63
C HIS A 101 -0.77 -0.83 -17.22
N ARG A 102 -0.19 -1.03 -16.04
CA ARG A 102 0.19 -2.38 -15.56
C ARG A 102 -0.99 -3.15 -14.95
N VAL A 103 -1.99 -2.43 -14.44
CA VAL A 103 -3.15 -3.00 -13.74
C VAL A 103 -4.32 -3.28 -14.71
N GLY A 104 -4.24 -2.80 -15.96
CA GLY A 104 -5.18 -3.09 -17.04
C GLY A 104 -4.93 -4.44 -17.72
#